data_AF-A0A1F7ZQ21-F1
#
_entry.id   AF-A0A1F7ZQ21-F1
#
_cell.length_a   1.000
_cell.length_b   1.000
_cell.length_c   1.000
_cell.angle_alpha   90.00
_cell.angle_beta   90.00
_cell.angle_gamma   90.00
#
_symmetry.space_group_name_H-M   'P 1'
#
loop_
_entity.id
_entity.type
_entity.pdbx_description
1 polymer ?
#
loop_
_entity_poly.entity_id
_entity_poly.type
_entity_poly.pdbx_seq_one_letter_code
_entity_poly.pdbx_strand_id
1 'polypeptide(L)'
;MPSTKIDIPNGHSMLKPHNLNIHENRHDAKFYDTMATIMSLRQTYMNDRFIFVKGKDMVPILKGLGARDTDFELLKSISDQTSPDPTLDYRAASLGCYCIDFEARDIRRLEQQPYTLTVQEDYKRHDSAIRRIFAEVPTDMQENTVVQALMIFMALVFQDVPITPRDQLDYSSQSWVCMIFNGRIVTDISKGIFGEPALEGVHSDGIGSHDVSSI
;
A
#
# COMPACT_ATOMS: atom_id res chain seq x y z
N MET A 1 51.49 31.84 8.99
CA MET A 1 50.06 32.06 9.28
C MET A 1 49.32 30.79 8.90
N PRO A 2 48.70 30.07 9.84
CA PRO A 2 47.89 28.89 9.49
C PRO A 2 46.49 29.34 9.08
N SER A 3 46.00 28.82 7.94
CA SER A 3 44.65 29.11 7.45
C SER A 3 43.62 28.33 8.27
N THR A 4 42.71 29.07 8.89
CA THR A 4 41.55 28.53 9.58
C THR A 4 40.57 28.04 8.52
N LYS A 5 40.44 26.72 8.35
CA LYS A 5 39.30 26.14 7.64
C LYS A 5 38.07 26.32 8.51
N ILE A 6 37.10 27.07 7.99
CA ILE A 6 35.77 27.21 8.59
C ILE A 6 34.99 25.98 8.14
N ASP A 7 34.75 25.06 9.07
CA ASP A 7 33.83 23.95 8.84
C ASP A 7 32.40 24.50 8.80
N ILE A 8 31.81 24.48 7.61
CA ILE A 8 30.39 24.77 7.41
C ILE A 8 29.63 23.50 7.87
N PRO A 9 28.75 23.58 8.89
CA PRO A 9 27.98 22.43 9.28
C PRO A 9 26.98 22.10 8.17
N ASN A 10 27.19 20.96 7.51
CA ASN A 10 26.21 20.34 6.61
C ASN A 10 24.96 20.01 7.41
N GLY A 11 24.00 20.93 7.42
CA GLY A 11 22.68 20.80 8.03
C GLY A 11 21.75 19.89 7.23
N HIS A 12 22.21 18.70 6.83
CA HIS A 12 21.30 17.61 6.54
C HIS A 12 20.94 16.95 7.85
N SER A 13 20.02 17.58 8.58
CA SER A 13 19.17 16.84 9.52
C SER A 13 18.42 15.82 8.67
N MET A 14 18.98 14.62 8.53
CA MET A 14 18.20 13.46 8.09
C MET A 14 17.10 13.31 9.12
N LEU A 15 15.92 13.84 8.79
CA LEU A 15 14.70 13.57 9.55
C LEU A 15 14.64 12.06 9.67
N LYS A 16 14.58 11.56 10.92
CA LYS A 16 14.46 10.12 11.14
C LYS A 16 13.22 9.64 10.38
N PRO A 17 13.30 8.52 9.64
CA PRO A 17 12.13 7.94 8.99
C PRO A 17 11.01 7.81 10.03
N HIS A 18 9.83 8.34 9.69
CA HIS A 18 8.73 8.39 10.62
C HIS A 18 7.92 7.09 10.52
N ASN A 19 8.26 6.15 11.39
CA ASN A 19 7.55 4.87 11.50
C ASN A 19 6.40 5.02 12.50
N LEU A 20 5.18 4.86 12.02
CA LEU A 20 3.95 4.90 12.81
C LEU A 20 3.96 3.78 13.86
N ASN A 21 3.84 4.15 15.13
CA ASN A 21 3.66 3.22 16.22
C ASN A 21 2.31 3.45 16.90
N ILE A 22 1.33 2.62 16.56
CA ILE A 22 -0.04 2.78 17.07
C ILE A 22 -0.14 2.62 18.58
N HIS A 23 0.85 1.98 19.23
CA HIS A 23 0.85 1.79 20.67
C HIS A 23 1.04 3.10 21.43
N GLU A 24 1.61 4.12 20.78
CA GLU A 24 1.73 5.46 21.34
C GLU A 24 0.35 6.07 21.62
N ASN A 25 -0.70 5.67 20.88
CA ASN A 25 -2.05 6.20 21.01
C ASN A 25 -2.93 5.46 22.04
N ARG A 26 -2.44 4.40 22.71
CA ARG A 26 -3.25 3.58 23.64
C ARG A 26 -3.78 4.31 24.88
N HIS A 27 -3.25 5.50 25.16
CA HIS A 27 -3.70 6.33 26.27
C HIS A 27 -4.87 7.23 25.88
N ASP A 28 -5.18 7.39 24.58
CA ASP A 28 -6.29 8.19 24.08
C ASP A 28 -7.57 7.33 23.97
N ALA A 29 -8.69 7.82 24.49
CA ALA A 29 -10.00 7.17 24.36
C ALA A 29 -10.39 6.95 22.88
N LYS A 30 -10.02 7.90 22.01
CA LYS A 30 -10.29 7.84 20.57
C LYS A 30 -9.66 6.62 19.89
N PHE A 31 -8.53 6.13 20.42
CA PHE A 31 -7.91 4.90 19.92
C PHE A 31 -8.85 3.70 20.08
N TYR A 32 -9.52 3.57 21.23
CA TYR A 32 -10.46 2.47 21.48
C TYR A 32 -11.72 2.58 20.63
N ASP A 33 -12.26 3.79 20.44
CA ASP A 33 -13.38 4.04 19.52
C ASP A 33 -13.02 3.65 18.07
N THR A 34 -11.78 3.96 17.68
CA THR A 34 -11.23 3.59 16.36
C THR A 34 -11.13 2.07 16.22
N MET A 35 -10.56 1.39 17.22
CA MET A 35 -10.48 -0.07 17.23
C MET A 35 -11.86 -0.72 17.15
N ALA A 36 -12.84 -0.22 17.92
CA ALA A 36 -14.22 -0.72 17.87
C ALA A 36 -14.84 -0.55 16.46
N THR A 37 -14.59 0.60 15.82
CA THR A 37 -15.04 0.86 14.45
C THR A 37 -14.41 -0.12 13.46
N ILE A 38 -13.11 -0.36 13.54
CA ILE A 38 -12.40 -1.32 12.67
C ILE A 38 -12.94 -2.73 12.89
N MET A 39 -13.20 -3.15 14.13
CA MET A 39 -13.77 -4.48 14.41
C MET A 39 -15.19 -4.65 13.86
N SER A 40 -16.00 -3.57 13.85
CA SER A 40 -17.32 -3.58 13.20
C SER A 40 -17.21 -3.73 11.67
N LEU A 41 -16.28 -3.00 11.04
CA LEU A 41 -16.00 -3.12 9.61
C LEU A 41 -15.47 -4.52 9.26
N ARG A 42 -14.59 -5.06 10.09
CA ARG A 42 -14.09 -6.44 9.98
C ARG A 42 -15.24 -7.44 10.01
N GLN A 43 -16.19 -7.31 10.94
CA GLN A 43 -17.34 -8.20 10.99
C GLN A 43 -18.18 -8.14 9.72
N THR A 44 -18.36 -6.94 9.16
CA THR A 44 -19.04 -6.75 7.87
C THR A 44 -18.26 -7.45 6.75
N TYR A 45 -16.94 -7.28 6.71
CA TYR A 45 -16.06 -7.93 5.73
C TYR A 45 -16.11 -9.46 5.83
N MET A 46 -16.11 -10.02 7.04
CA MET A 46 -16.20 -11.46 7.26
C MET A 46 -17.52 -12.04 6.73
N ASN A 47 -18.62 -11.28 6.82
CA ASN A 47 -19.94 -11.71 6.35
C ASN A 47 -20.09 -11.56 4.83
N ASP A 48 -19.73 -10.39 4.30
CA ASP A 48 -20.09 -10.00 2.94
C ASP A 48 -18.93 -10.23 1.95
N ARG A 49 -17.72 -10.47 2.46
CA ARG A 49 -16.46 -10.59 1.69
C ARG A 49 -16.07 -9.34 0.90
N PHE A 50 -16.79 -8.24 1.10
CA PHE A 50 -16.44 -6.90 0.64
C PHE A 50 -16.90 -5.86 1.66
N ILE A 51 -16.20 -4.72 1.72
CA ILE A 51 -16.64 -3.53 2.44
C ILE A 51 -16.35 -2.29 1.60
N PHE A 52 -17.21 -1.28 1.72
CA PHE A 52 -16.96 0.04 1.16
C PHE A 52 -16.95 1.07 2.28
N VAL A 53 -15.80 1.73 2.46
CA VAL A 53 -15.63 2.78 3.47
C VAL A 53 -15.45 4.11 2.75
N LYS A 54 -16.38 5.04 2.97
CA LYS A 54 -16.30 6.37 2.34
C LYS A 54 -15.08 7.10 2.90
N GLY A 55 -14.43 7.94 2.09
CA GLY A 55 -13.27 8.72 2.53
C GLY A 55 -13.52 9.53 3.82
N LYS A 56 -14.69 10.15 3.94
CA LYS A 56 -15.10 10.88 5.16
C LYS A 56 -15.15 10.02 6.43
N ASP A 57 -15.37 8.73 6.29
CA ASP A 57 -15.44 7.75 7.38
C ASP A 57 -14.08 7.06 7.60
N MET A 58 -13.27 6.92 6.54
CA MET A 58 -11.90 6.38 6.60
C MET A 58 -10.92 7.36 7.27
N VAL A 59 -11.00 8.65 6.96
CA VAL A 59 -10.10 9.68 7.52
C VAL A 59 -10.05 9.65 9.06
N PRO A 60 -11.17 9.66 9.81
CA PRO A 60 -11.10 9.58 11.27
C PRO A 60 -10.53 8.26 11.78
N ILE A 61 -10.73 7.14 11.07
CA ILE A 61 -10.14 5.83 11.42
C ILE A 61 -8.62 5.91 11.32
N LEU A 62 -8.08 6.37 10.19
CA LEU A 62 -6.64 6.47 9.98
C LEU A 62 -5.99 7.44 10.97
N LYS A 63 -6.65 8.58 11.27
CA LYS A 63 -6.20 9.51 12.31
C LYS A 63 -6.21 8.87 13.70
N GLY A 64 -7.20 8.05 14.01
CA GLY A 64 -7.26 7.30 15.26
C GLY A 64 -6.17 6.24 15.40
N LEU A 65 -5.66 5.72 14.29
CA LEU A 65 -4.47 4.88 14.24
C LEU A 65 -3.16 5.71 14.34
N GLY A 66 -3.23 7.04 14.24
CA GLY A 66 -2.09 7.95 14.39
C GLY A 66 -1.62 8.61 13.10
N ALA A 67 -2.39 8.53 12.01
CA ALA A 67 -2.07 9.27 10.79
C ALA A 67 -2.12 10.80 11.01
N ARG A 68 -1.10 11.50 10.52
CA ARG A 68 -0.94 12.95 10.68
C ARG A 68 -1.69 13.73 9.61
N ASP A 69 -2.22 14.88 9.98
CA ASP A 69 -2.91 15.79 9.05
C ASP A 69 -2.03 16.21 7.86
N THR A 70 -0.75 16.48 8.10
CA THR A 70 0.20 16.86 7.03
C THR A 70 0.40 15.77 5.99
N ASP A 71 0.30 14.51 6.40
CA ASP A 71 0.54 13.36 5.52
C ASP A 71 -0.68 13.10 4.61
N PHE A 72 -1.88 13.54 5.00
CA PHE A 72 -3.04 13.57 4.10
C PHE A 72 -2.88 14.57 2.96
N GLU A 73 -2.27 15.73 3.24
CA GLU A 73 -1.99 16.72 2.20
C GLU A 73 -0.89 16.23 1.25
N LEU A 74 0.17 15.62 1.79
CA LEU A 74 1.23 15.01 0.99
C LEU A 74 0.72 13.88 0.09
N LEU A 75 -0.26 13.10 0.55
CA LEU A 75 -0.85 12.01 -0.22
C LEU A 75 -1.44 12.47 -1.57
N LYS A 76 -1.91 13.72 -1.66
CA LYS A 76 -2.50 14.28 -2.89
C LYS A 76 -1.49 14.41 -4.03
N SER A 77 -0.19 14.47 -3.73
CA SER A 77 0.87 14.63 -4.74
C SER A 77 1.87 13.47 -4.79
N ILE A 78 1.77 12.48 -3.89
CA ILE A 78 2.67 11.31 -3.89
C ILE A 78 2.63 10.56 -5.23
N SER A 79 1.47 10.47 -5.89
CA SER A 79 1.36 9.82 -7.20
C SER A 79 2.04 10.59 -8.34
N ASP A 80 2.41 11.85 -8.16
CA ASP A 80 3.24 12.60 -9.12
C ASP A 80 4.67 12.08 -9.19
N GLN A 81 5.11 11.30 -8.21
CA GLN A 81 6.45 10.70 -8.14
C GLN A 81 6.50 9.28 -8.74
N THR A 82 5.38 8.79 -9.31
CA THR A 82 5.35 7.49 -9.98
C THR A 82 6.20 7.49 -11.27
N SER A 83 6.73 6.34 -11.63
CA SER A 83 7.51 6.16 -12.87
C SER A 83 6.65 5.57 -13.99
N PRO A 84 7.04 5.73 -15.27
CA PRO A 84 6.35 5.07 -16.37
C PRO A 84 6.21 3.57 -16.13
N ASP A 85 5.01 3.04 -16.39
CA ASP A 85 4.76 1.61 -16.30
C ASP A 85 5.54 0.86 -17.40
N PRO A 86 6.20 -0.27 -17.09
CA PRO A 86 6.99 -1.02 -18.07
C PRO A 86 6.16 -1.73 -19.14
N THR A 87 4.83 -1.75 -19.00
CA THR A 87 3.90 -2.53 -19.84
C THR A 87 2.75 -1.71 -20.42
N LEU A 88 2.39 -0.58 -19.82
CA LEU A 88 1.23 0.23 -20.23
C LEU A 88 1.64 1.69 -20.39
N ASP A 89 1.56 2.22 -21.62
CA ASP A 89 1.93 3.60 -21.95
C ASP A 89 0.99 4.66 -21.36
N TYR A 90 -0.20 4.26 -20.91
CA TYR A 90 -1.21 5.09 -20.27
C TYR A 90 -1.17 5.06 -18.73
N ARG A 91 -0.20 4.36 -18.14
CA ARG A 91 -0.06 4.22 -16.69
C ARG A 91 1.33 4.63 -16.23
N ALA A 92 1.38 5.31 -15.09
CA ALA A 92 2.58 5.40 -14.27
C ALA A 92 2.34 4.60 -12.99
N ALA A 93 3.34 3.84 -12.55
CA ALA A 93 3.20 2.97 -11.39
C ALA A 93 4.50 2.83 -10.61
N SER A 94 4.37 2.69 -9.30
CA SER A 94 5.42 2.18 -8.42
C SER A 94 4.92 1.06 -7.53
N LEU A 95 5.83 0.18 -7.11
CA LEU A 95 5.54 -1.04 -6.36
C LEU A 95 6.34 -1.07 -5.05
N GLY A 96 5.66 -1.30 -3.94
CA GLY A 96 6.24 -1.62 -2.64
C GLY A 96 5.90 -3.05 -2.24
N CYS A 97 6.85 -3.74 -1.60
CA CYS A 97 6.65 -5.08 -1.06
C CYS A 97 6.88 -5.05 0.45
N TYR A 98 5.94 -5.58 1.22
CA TYR A 98 5.94 -5.55 2.68
C TYR A 98 5.61 -6.93 3.24
N CYS A 99 6.21 -7.25 4.38
CA CYS A 99 5.83 -8.38 5.22
C CYS A 99 4.99 -7.85 6.38
N ILE A 100 3.81 -8.41 6.57
CA ILE A 100 2.95 -8.19 7.74
C ILE A 100 3.14 -9.41 8.64
N ASP A 101 3.75 -9.23 9.80
CA ASP A 101 3.97 -10.30 10.77
C ASP A 101 3.01 -10.14 11.95
N PHE A 102 1.99 -10.99 12.02
CA PHE A 102 0.99 -10.92 13.08
C PHE A 102 1.53 -11.39 14.45
N GLU A 103 2.58 -12.23 14.48
CA GLU A 103 3.19 -12.71 15.72
C GLU A 103 4.12 -11.65 16.29
N ALA A 104 5.05 -11.13 15.48
CA ALA A 104 5.96 -10.05 15.85
C ALA A 104 5.24 -8.70 15.99
N ARG A 105 4.03 -8.58 15.44
CA ARG A 105 3.22 -7.35 15.39
C ARG A 105 3.95 -6.21 14.69
N ASP A 106 4.60 -6.52 13.58
CA ASP A 106 5.33 -5.56 12.77
C ASP A 106 4.89 -5.59 11.30
N ILE A 107 5.18 -4.48 10.62
CA ILE A 107 5.12 -4.40 9.16
C ILE A 107 6.47 -3.89 8.71
N ARG A 108 7.14 -4.66 7.86
CA ARG A 108 8.50 -4.37 7.40
C ARG A 108 8.58 -4.43 5.89
N ARG A 109 9.34 -3.50 5.31
CA ARG A 109 9.62 -3.51 3.88
C ARG A 109 10.46 -4.74 3.53
N LEU A 110 10.10 -5.38 2.43
CA LEU A 110 10.86 -6.46 1.80
C LEU A 110 11.69 -5.90 0.65
N GLU A 111 12.67 -6.69 0.21
CA GLU A 111 13.42 -6.38 -1.00
C GLU A 111 12.50 -6.34 -2.21
N GLN A 112 12.80 -5.42 -3.14
CA GLN A 112 12.06 -5.33 -4.37
C GLN A 112 12.18 -6.63 -5.16
N GLN A 113 11.03 -7.22 -5.51
CA GLN A 113 10.95 -8.39 -6.36
C GLN A 113 10.32 -8.05 -7.70
N PRO A 114 10.69 -8.77 -8.78
CA PRO A 114 10.00 -8.67 -10.04
C PRO A 114 8.54 -9.10 -9.91
N TYR A 115 7.66 -8.38 -10.56
CA TYR A 115 6.25 -8.72 -10.59
C TYR A 115 5.93 -9.53 -11.84
N THR A 116 5.37 -10.73 -11.65
CA THR A 116 4.97 -11.61 -12.75
C THR A 116 3.57 -12.08 -12.46
N LEU A 117 2.69 -11.97 -13.46
CA LEU A 117 1.35 -12.53 -13.39
C LEU A 117 1.24 -13.64 -14.43
N THR A 118 0.72 -14.79 -14.03
CA THR A 118 0.65 -15.99 -14.85
C THR A 118 -0.79 -16.43 -15.11
N VAL A 119 -1.02 -17.18 -16.20
CA VAL A 119 -2.33 -17.77 -16.50
C VAL A 119 -2.81 -18.68 -15.35
N GLN A 120 -1.86 -19.34 -14.66
CA GLN A 120 -2.13 -20.15 -13.47
C GLN A 120 -2.71 -19.33 -12.31
N GLU A 121 -2.42 -18.03 -12.26
CA GLU A 121 -2.96 -17.08 -11.29
C GLU A 121 -4.23 -16.37 -11.83
N ASP A 122 -4.87 -16.94 -12.86
CA ASP A 122 -6.05 -16.40 -13.57
C ASP A 122 -5.79 -15.11 -14.36
N TYR A 123 -4.53 -14.78 -14.62
CA TYR A 123 -4.14 -13.63 -15.44
C TYR A 123 -4.17 -13.98 -16.94
N LYS A 124 -5.33 -13.79 -17.57
CA LYS A 124 -5.58 -14.16 -18.98
C LYS A 124 -5.32 -13.00 -19.94
N ARG A 125 -4.10 -12.47 -19.93
CA ARG A 125 -3.62 -11.48 -20.91
C ARG A 125 -2.52 -12.04 -21.81
N HIS A 126 -2.33 -11.41 -22.97
CA HIS A 126 -1.30 -11.76 -23.93
C HIS A 126 0.14 -11.61 -23.39
N ASP A 127 0.31 -10.83 -22.32
CA ASP A 127 1.56 -10.56 -21.62
C ASP A 127 1.70 -11.35 -20.30
N SER A 128 0.95 -12.43 -20.14
CA SER A 128 1.13 -13.38 -19.04
C SER A 128 2.56 -13.97 -19.04
N ALA A 129 3.08 -14.25 -17.84
CA ALA A 129 4.42 -14.76 -17.56
C ALA A 129 5.57 -13.80 -17.97
N ILE A 130 5.25 -12.56 -18.36
CA ILE A 130 6.27 -11.52 -18.58
C ILE A 130 6.67 -10.94 -17.23
N ARG A 131 7.97 -11.02 -16.95
CA ARG A 131 8.60 -10.40 -15.76
C ARG A 131 8.60 -8.88 -15.91
N ARG A 132 8.00 -8.18 -14.94
CA ARG A 132 7.89 -6.72 -14.89
C ARG A 132 8.74 -6.17 -13.77
N ILE A 133 9.45 -5.08 -14.03
CA ILE A 133 10.21 -4.35 -13.03
C ILE A 133 9.61 -2.95 -12.95
N PHE A 134 8.83 -2.72 -11.90
CA PHE A 134 8.28 -1.41 -11.58
C PHE A 134 9.35 -0.56 -10.89
N ALA A 135 9.21 0.77 -10.89
CA ALA A 135 9.97 1.57 -9.95
C ALA A 135 9.50 1.28 -8.52
N GLU A 136 10.40 1.41 -7.55
CA GLU A 136 10.02 1.27 -6.15
C GLU A 136 9.16 2.46 -5.68
N VAL A 137 8.28 2.22 -4.71
CA VAL A 137 7.53 3.31 -4.07
C VAL A 137 8.48 4.36 -3.49
N PRO A 138 8.23 5.67 -3.70
CA PRO A 138 9.13 6.72 -3.23
C PRO A 138 9.17 6.78 -1.71
N THR A 139 10.28 7.28 -1.13
CA THR A 139 10.45 7.42 0.32
C THR A 139 9.30 8.20 0.96
N ASP A 140 8.84 9.28 0.31
CA ASP A 140 7.71 10.08 0.76
C ASP A 140 6.44 9.25 0.98
N MET A 141 6.22 8.22 0.16
CA MET A 141 5.10 7.29 0.32
C MET A 141 5.36 6.25 1.42
N GLN A 142 6.59 5.73 1.51
CA GLN A 142 6.97 4.75 2.53
C GLN A 142 6.85 5.35 3.95
N GLU A 143 7.21 6.62 4.11
CA GLU A 143 7.20 7.35 5.39
C GLU A 143 5.86 8.05 5.69
N ASN A 144 4.90 7.99 4.75
CA ASN A 144 3.61 8.63 4.93
C ASN A 144 2.76 7.87 5.97
N THR A 145 2.41 8.52 7.09
CA THR A 145 1.65 7.85 8.16
C THR A 145 0.22 7.47 7.76
N VAL A 146 -0.36 8.09 6.73
CA VAL A 146 -1.67 7.68 6.18
C VAL A 146 -1.54 6.33 5.47
N VAL A 147 -0.49 6.15 4.66
CA VAL A 147 -0.20 4.88 3.97
C VAL A 147 0.11 3.77 4.99
N GLN A 148 0.91 4.09 6.00
CA GLN A 148 1.22 3.14 7.08
C GLN A 148 -0.04 2.78 7.89
N ALA A 149 -0.87 3.76 8.26
CA ALA A 149 -2.14 3.51 8.95
C ALA A 149 -3.10 2.67 8.09
N LEU A 150 -3.10 2.85 6.77
CA LEU A 150 -3.92 2.05 5.85
C LEU A 150 -3.46 0.59 5.81
N MET A 151 -2.16 0.32 5.81
CA MET A 151 -1.63 -1.05 5.94
C MET A 151 -2.04 -1.69 7.27
N ILE A 152 -2.03 -0.92 8.36
CA ILE A 152 -2.46 -1.42 9.67
C ILE A 152 -3.96 -1.69 9.70
N PHE A 153 -4.78 -0.77 9.15
CA PHE A 153 -6.21 -0.98 8.98
C PHE A 153 -6.48 -2.29 8.21
N MET A 154 -5.79 -2.48 7.09
CA MET A 154 -5.88 -3.68 6.27
C MET A 154 -5.51 -4.95 7.06
N ALA A 155 -4.38 -4.93 7.77
CA ALA A 155 -3.94 -6.04 8.62
C ALA A 155 -5.01 -6.40 9.67
N LEU A 156 -5.60 -5.40 10.34
CA LEU A 156 -6.63 -5.61 11.35
C LEU A 156 -7.94 -6.16 10.77
N VAL A 157 -8.32 -5.74 9.56
CA VAL A 157 -9.53 -6.25 8.89
C VAL A 157 -9.33 -7.69 8.39
N PHE A 158 -8.15 -8.05 7.92
CA PHE A 158 -7.91 -9.34 7.26
C PHE A 158 -7.27 -10.42 8.13
N GLN A 159 -6.67 -10.08 9.28
CA GLN A 159 -6.09 -11.06 10.20
C GLN A 159 -7.04 -12.25 10.41
N ASP A 160 -6.60 -13.50 10.38
CA ASP A 160 -7.44 -14.69 10.61
C ASP A 160 -8.70 -14.83 9.71
N VAL A 161 -8.83 -14.06 8.63
CA VAL A 161 -9.92 -14.26 7.68
C VAL A 161 -9.56 -15.44 6.79
N PRO A 162 -10.42 -16.47 6.67
CA PRO A 162 -10.13 -17.62 5.81
C PRO A 162 -9.98 -17.22 4.35
N ILE A 163 -8.94 -17.76 3.73
CA ILE A 163 -8.62 -17.65 2.30
C ILE A 163 -8.56 -19.06 1.71
N THR A 164 -8.85 -19.17 0.40
CA THR A 164 -8.71 -20.44 -0.30
C THR A 164 -7.24 -20.66 -0.62
N PRO A 165 -6.60 -21.75 -0.14
CA PRO A 165 -5.21 -22.02 -0.42
C PRO A 165 -4.95 -22.19 -1.92
N ARG A 166 -3.78 -21.75 -2.38
CA ARG A 166 -3.25 -21.95 -3.71
C ARG A 166 -1.97 -22.78 -3.65
N ASP A 167 -1.67 -23.48 -4.74
CA ASP A 167 -0.46 -24.29 -4.78
C ASP A 167 0.79 -23.40 -4.63
N GLN A 168 1.86 -23.98 -4.07
CA GLN A 168 3.19 -23.36 -3.94
C GLN A 168 3.30 -22.16 -2.98
N LEU A 169 2.27 -21.90 -2.15
CA LEU A 169 2.33 -20.92 -1.06
C LEU A 169 2.32 -21.62 0.31
N ASP A 170 3.00 -21.01 1.28
CA ASP A 170 3.05 -21.51 2.66
C ASP A 170 1.92 -20.88 3.51
N TYR A 171 0.83 -21.64 3.68
CA TYR A 171 -0.31 -21.26 4.52
C TYR A 171 -0.12 -21.61 6.00
N SER A 172 1.00 -22.22 6.40
CA SER A 172 1.35 -22.41 7.80
C SER A 172 2.00 -21.17 8.41
N SER A 173 2.53 -20.28 7.56
CA SER A 173 3.10 -19.00 7.96
C SER A 173 2.06 -18.06 8.56
N GLN A 174 2.44 -17.41 9.66
CA GLN A 174 1.68 -16.31 10.27
C GLN A 174 2.03 -14.95 9.65
N SER A 175 2.92 -14.91 8.65
CA SER A 175 3.35 -13.70 7.97
C SER A 175 2.76 -13.62 6.58
N TRP A 176 2.31 -12.43 6.18
CA TRP A 176 1.72 -12.18 4.87
C TRP A 176 2.61 -11.26 4.04
N VAL A 177 2.66 -11.51 2.73
CA VAL A 177 3.26 -10.58 1.77
C VAL A 177 2.17 -9.62 1.29
N CYS A 178 2.40 -8.33 1.48
CA CYS A 178 1.57 -7.24 1.01
C CYS A 178 2.30 -6.50 -0.11
N MET A 179 1.65 -6.40 -1.28
CA MET A 179 2.12 -5.58 -2.39
C MET A 179 1.30 -4.30 -2.44
N ILE A 180 1.97 -3.15 -2.52
CA ILE A 180 1.33 -1.85 -2.69
C ILE A 180 1.65 -1.33 -4.08
N PHE A 181 0.62 -1.17 -4.90
CA PHE A 181 0.71 -0.47 -6.17
C PHE A 181 0.23 0.97 -6.02
N ASN A 182 1.10 1.94 -6.31
CA ASN A 182 0.68 3.32 -6.51
C ASN A 182 0.57 3.57 -8.01
N GLY A 183 -0.66 3.55 -8.52
CA GLY A 183 -0.94 3.74 -9.94
C GLY A 183 -1.54 5.12 -10.24
N ARG A 184 -1.08 5.73 -11.33
CA ARG A 184 -1.71 6.90 -11.95
C ARG A 184 -2.06 6.55 -13.39
N ILE A 185 -3.34 6.69 -13.73
CA ILE A 185 -3.82 6.56 -15.10
C ILE A 185 -3.77 7.93 -15.77
N VAL A 186 -3.24 7.98 -16.99
CA VAL A 186 -3.10 9.20 -17.78
C VAL A 186 -3.92 9.07 -19.05
N THR A 187 -4.70 10.10 -19.35
CA THR A 187 -5.35 10.28 -20.64
C THR A 187 -4.64 11.40 -21.39
N ASP A 188 -4.22 11.17 -22.63
CA ASP A 188 -3.53 12.15 -23.45
C ASP A 188 -4.06 12.09 -24.88
N ILE A 189 -5.00 13.00 -25.19
CA ILE A 189 -5.65 13.09 -26.51
C ILE A 189 -4.62 13.33 -27.61
N SER A 190 -3.55 14.09 -27.33
CA SER A 190 -2.52 14.42 -28.33
C SER A 190 -1.68 13.21 -28.73
N LYS A 191 -1.60 12.20 -27.85
CA LYS A 191 -0.92 10.92 -28.09
C LYS A 191 -1.89 9.80 -28.44
N GLY A 192 -3.18 10.08 -28.52
CA GLY A 192 -4.22 9.08 -28.75
C GLY A 192 -4.41 8.11 -27.58
N ILE A 193 -4.05 8.51 -26.35
CA ILE A 193 -4.21 7.70 -25.15
C ILE A 193 -5.59 7.97 -24.54
N PHE A 194 -6.49 7.00 -24.66
CA PHE A 194 -7.86 7.05 -24.15
C PHE A 194 -8.13 5.89 -23.18
N GLY A 195 -9.06 6.11 -22.24
CA GLY A 195 -9.54 5.02 -21.39
C GLY A 195 -10.49 4.12 -22.17
N GLU A 196 -10.14 2.83 -22.29
CA GLU A 196 -10.98 1.80 -22.89
C GLU A 196 -11.33 0.73 -21.84
N PRO A 197 -12.51 0.08 -21.93
CA PRO A 197 -12.81 -1.06 -21.09
C PRO A 197 -11.75 -2.16 -21.23
N ALA A 198 -11.35 -2.76 -20.09
CA ALA A 198 -10.40 -3.86 -20.11
C ALA A 198 -10.94 -5.04 -20.94
N LEU A 199 -10.09 -5.62 -21.78
CA LEU A 199 -10.45 -6.74 -22.67
C LEU A 199 -10.95 -7.97 -21.90
N GLU A 200 -10.46 -8.17 -20.68
CA GLU A 200 -10.84 -9.27 -19.79
C GLU A 200 -12.18 -9.04 -19.08
N GLY A 201 -12.71 -7.82 -19.10
CA GLY A 201 -13.88 -7.44 -18.31
C GLY A 201 -13.59 -7.51 -16.80
N VAL A 202 -14.55 -8.01 -16.03
CA VAL A 202 -14.40 -8.21 -14.58
C VAL A 202 -13.40 -9.34 -14.32
N HIS A 203 -12.41 -9.08 -13.47
CA HIS A 203 -11.38 -10.03 -13.08
C HIS A 203 -11.20 -10.10 -11.56
N SER A 204 -10.45 -11.10 -11.12
CA SER A 204 -9.83 -11.12 -9.79
C SER A 204 -8.35 -10.78 -9.94
N ASP A 205 -7.73 -10.13 -8.95
CA ASP A 205 -6.34 -9.66 -9.05
C ASP A 205 -5.29 -10.78 -9.04
N GLY A 206 -5.72 -12.04 -9.13
CA GLY A 206 -4.82 -13.18 -9.13
C GLY A 206 -4.04 -13.36 -7.83
N ILE A 207 -4.37 -12.64 -6.76
CA ILE A 207 -3.79 -12.82 -5.42
C ILE A 207 -4.54 -13.93 -4.66
N GLY A 208 -3.81 -14.77 -3.92
CA GLY A 208 -4.40 -15.77 -3.03
C GLY A 208 -5.01 -15.19 -1.74
N SER A 209 -5.18 -13.88 -1.66
CA SER A 209 -5.47 -13.12 -0.45
C SER A 209 -6.52 -12.03 -0.69
N HIS A 210 -6.45 -10.94 0.06
CA HIS A 210 -7.43 -9.85 0.10
C HIS A 210 -6.88 -8.61 -0.61
N ASP A 211 -7.75 -7.86 -1.29
CA ASP A 211 -7.39 -6.58 -1.94
C ASP A 211 -8.03 -5.38 -1.22
N VAL A 212 -7.33 -4.24 -1.26
CA VAL A 212 -7.83 -2.93 -0.86
C VAL A 212 -7.47 -1.91 -1.93
N SER A 213 -8.50 -1.37 -2.57
CA SER A 213 -8.38 -0.26 -3.51
C SER A 213 -8.78 1.07 -2.85
N SER A 214 -7.90 2.07 -2.94
CA SER A 214 -8.23 3.46 -2.63
C SER A 214 -8.19 4.31 -3.91
N ILE A 215 -9.24 5.10 -4.12
CA ILE A 215 -9.42 5.99 -5.28
C ILE A 215 -9.55 7.42 -4.76
#